data_AF-A0A0P1H3C6-F1
#
_entry.id   AF-A0A0P1H3C6-F1
#
_cell.length_a   1.000
_cell.length_b   1.000
_cell.length_c   1.000
_cell.angle_alpha   90.00
_cell.angle_beta   90.00
_cell.angle_gamma   90.00
#
_symmetry.space_group_name_H-M   'P 1'
#
loop_
_entity.id
_entity.type
_entity.pdbx_description
1 polymer ?
#
loop_
_entity_poly.entity_id
_entity_poly.type
_entity_poly.pdbx_seq_one_letter_code
_entity_poly.pdbx_strand_id
1 'polypeptide(L)'
;MSYIEALLSPAWYFSENPDVAGFSGGALKHYSLFGWREGRSPHPLFDPAWYLQQNPEVADEGIEPSQHYLTRGWREMRSPHPLFNPAWYLLQNPDLLSADVDPWWHYLQTGWREGRSLHPLFDPAWYLDRNKDVDAAGVDPLTHYLQVGWHEGRSPHPLFDPVWYRQQYAQDYDLAETVDPWRHYLQIGWVEGCSPHPRFDAAWYQATYLDAIALPVEPLEHYLTEGWREGLLPCAEEGLLPHAGYVAKGGAQAEDQAPLYQELRGAVGGA
;
A
#
# COMPACT_ATOMS: atom_id res chain seq x y z
N MET A 1 24.71 -8.58 2.78
CA MET A 1 23.48 -8.29 3.54
C MET A 1 22.70 -9.58 3.61
N SER A 2 22.40 -10.08 4.80
CA SER A 2 21.54 -11.25 4.93
C SER A 2 20.10 -10.87 4.57
N TYR A 3 19.30 -11.81 4.09
CA TYR A 3 17.88 -11.59 3.75
C TYR A 3 17.06 -11.06 4.95
N ILE A 4 17.48 -11.37 6.19
CA ILE A 4 16.87 -10.85 7.43
C ILE A 4 17.22 -9.38 7.68
N GLU A 5 18.40 -8.92 7.26
CA GLU A 5 18.77 -7.49 7.36
C GLU A 5 17.97 -6.62 6.37
N ALA A 6 17.30 -7.22 5.37
CA ALA A 6 16.59 -6.49 4.32
C ALA A 6 15.25 -5.90 4.77
N LEU A 7 14.63 -6.44 5.83
CA LEU A 7 13.34 -5.95 6.35
C LEU A 7 13.53 -4.92 7.47
N LEU A 8 14.76 -4.68 7.92
CA LEU A 8 15.06 -3.62 8.85
C LEU A 8 15.79 -2.50 8.13
N SER A 9 15.30 -1.27 8.24
CA SER A 9 16.06 -0.07 7.89
C SER A 9 16.65 0.55 9.16
N PRO A 10 17.93 0.29 9.53
CA PRO A 10 18.43 0.66 10.86
C PRO A 10 18.46 2.17 11.11
N ALA A 11 18.83 2.95 10.08
CA ALA A 11 18.89 4.41 10.18
C ALA A 11 17.49 5.00 10.37
N TRP A 12 16.52 4.53 9.59
CA TRP A 12 15.12 4.94 9.73
C TRP A 12 14.51 4.47 11.04
N TYR A 13 14.77 3.22 11.45
CA TYR A 13 14.28 2.68 12.71
C TYR A 13 14.68 3.58 13.88
N PHE A 14 15.93 4.05 13.92
CA PHE A 14 16.36 4.96 14.98
C PHE A 14 15.86 6.40 14.83
N SER A 15 15.55 6.88 13.61
CA SER A 15 14.92 8.20 13.44
C SER A 15 13.49 8.20 13.97
N GLU A 16 12.74 7.12 13.73
CA GLU A 16 11.37 6.95 14.25
C GLU A 16 11.35 6.62 15.75
N ASN A 17 12.45 6.07 16.26
CA ASN A 17 12.58 5.58 17.63
C ASN A 17 13.79 6.20 18.32
N PRO A 18 13.81 7.54 18.52
CA PRO A 18 14.97 8.24 19.07
C PRO A 18 15.27 7.84 20.52
N ASP A 19 14.27 7.34 21.25
CA ASP A 19 14.40 6.82 22.62
C ASP A 19 15.31 5.59 22.71
N VAL A 20 15.51 4.85 21.61
CA VAL A 20 16.33 3.63 21.57
C VAL A 20 17.55 3.73 20.64
N ALA A 21 17.84 4.93 20.12
CA ALA A 21 18.98 5.17 19.23
C ALA A 21 20.35 4.77 19.83
N GLY A 22 20.47 4.75 21.17
CA GLY A 22 21.67 4.31 21.90
C GLY A 22 21.70 2.84 22.31
N PHE A 23 20.74 2.01 21.86
CA PHE A 23 20.61 0.64 22.33
C PHE A 23 21.82 -0.23 21.95
N SER A 24 22.42 -0.89 22.96
CA SER A 24 23.59 -1.74 22.77
C SER A 24 23.24 -3.00 21.97
N GLY A 25 23.73 -3.06 20.73
CA GLY A 25 23.47 -4.13 19.77
C GLY A 25 22.67 -3.71 18.54
N GLY A 26 22.34 -2.42 18.40
CA GLY A 26 21.78 -1.86 17.18
C GLY A 26 20.28 -2.09 17.00
N ALA A 27 19.73 -1.54 15.91
CA ALA A 27 18.30 -1.53 15.63
C ALA A 27 17.72 -2.95 15.53
N LEU A 28 18.43 -3.88 14.88
CA LEU A 28 17.93 -5.25 14.68
C LEU A 28 17.73 -5.96 16.00
N LYS A 29 18.72 -5.89 16.89
CA LYS A 29 18.64 -6.51 18.20
C LYS A 29 17.55 -5.87 19.04
N HIS A 30 17.41 -4.54 19.00
CA HIS A 30 16.31 -3.87 19.70
C HIS A 30 14.96 -4.34 19.17
N TYR A 31 14.77 -4.31 17.85
CA TYR A 31 13.52 -4.68 17.21
C TYR A 31 13.10 -6.11 17.54
N SER A 32 13.99 -7.09 17.34
CA SER A 32 13.68 -8.51 17.60
C SER A 32 13.39 -8.81 19.08
N LEU A 33 14.04 -8.12 20.01
CA LEU A 33 13.81 -8.33 21.45
C LEU A 33 12.57 -7.61 21.98
N PHE A 34 12.35 -6.37 21.53
CA PHE A 34 11.36 -5.45 22.11
C PHE A 34 10.47 -4.80 21.06
N GLY A 35 11.07 -4.22 20.01
CA GLY A 35 10.38 -3.28 19.13
C GLY A 35 9.10 -3.79 18.50
N TRP A 36 9.06 -5.03 18.00
CA TRP A 36 7.84 -5.56 17.38
C TRP A 36 6.70 -5.76 18.39
N ARG A 37 7.00 -6.07 19.66
CA ARG A 37 6.00 -6.18 20.74
C ARG A 37 5.52 -4.82 21.22
N GLU A 38 6.34 -3.80 21.03
CA GLU A 38 6.01 -2.39 21.26
C GLU A 38 5.26 -1.77 20.07
N GLY A 39 4.98 -2.54 19.01
CA GLY A 39 4.30 -2.06 17.80
C GLY A 39 5.16 -1.16 16.90
N ARG A 40 6.48 -1.09 17.13
CA ARG A 40 7.39 -0.27 16.31
C ARG A 40 7.58 -0.93 14.96
N SER A 41 7.56 -0.15 13.88
CA SER A 41 7.78 -0.67 12.54
C SER A 41 9.29 -0.84 12.25
N PRO A 42 9.75 -1.93 11.62
CA PRO A 42 11.16 -2.13 11.24
C PRO A 42 11.54 -1.47 9.90
N HIS A 43 10.54 -1.21 9.05
CA HIS A 43 10.69 -0.55 7.75
C HIS A 43 9.42 0.24 7.42
N PRO A 44 9.48 1.36 6.66
CA PRO A 44 8.30 2.12 6.23
C PRO A 44 7.23 1.28 5.54
N LEU A 45 7.66 0.27 4.78
CA LEU A 45 6.78 -0.65 4.05
C LEU A 45 6.32 -1.87 4.87
N PHE A 46 6.67 -1.98 6.16
CA PHE A 46 6.27 -3.09 7.02
C PHE A 46 5.61 -2.57 8.30
N ASP A 47 4.30 -2.80 8.43
CA ASP A 47 3.52 -2.42 9.61
C ASP A 47 3.18 -3.67 10.43
N PRO A 48 3.88 -3.94 11.55
CA PRO A 48 3.65 -5.14 12.34
C PRO A 48 2.29 -5.15 13.02
N ALA A 49 1.75 -3.99 13.41
CA ALA A 49 0.44 -3.93 14.04
C ALA A 49 -0.66 -4.29 13.03
N TRP A 50 -0.57 -3.74 11.81
CA TRP A 50 -1.45 -4.11 10.71
C TRP A 50 -1.27 -5.59 10.31
N TYR A 51 -0.04 -6.06 10.20
CA TYR A 51 0.24 -7.45 9.86
C TYR A 51 -0.40 -8.42 10.85
N LEU A 52 -0.24 -8.19 12.15
CA LEU A 52 -0.83 -9.04 13.18
C LEU A 52 -2.37 -8.94 13.21
N GLN A 53 -2.93 -7.76 12.90
CA GLN A 53 -4.38 -7.59 12.77
C GLN A 53 -4.97 -8.42 11.62
N GLN A 54 -4.27 -8.49 10.48
CA GLN A 54 -4.72 -9.25 9.30
C GLN A 54 -4.40 -10.75 9.39
N ASN A 55 -3.50 -11.13 10.30
CA ASN A 55 -3.05 -12.51 10.49
C ASN A 55 -3.16 -12.88 11.98
N PRO A 56 -4.39 -13.01 12.53
CA PRO A 56 -4.62 -13.25 13.96
C PRO A 56 -3.95 -14.54 14.45
N GLU A 57 -3.78 -15.54 13.59
CA GLU A 57 -3.05 -16.78 13.90
C GLU A 57 -1.57 -16.52 14.23
N VAL A 58 -0.93 -15.55 13.56
CA VAL A 58 0.45 -15.17 13.83
C VAL A 58 0.55 -14.46 15.18
N ALA A 59 -0.46 -13.65 15.51
CA ALA A 59 -0.57 -12.95 16.78
C ALA A 59 -0.80 -13.93 17.95
N ASP A 60 -1.73 -14.87 17.79
CA ASP A 60 -2.10 -15.86 18.81
C ASP A 60 -0.94 -16.81 19.12
N GLU A 61 -0.15 -17.19 18.12
CA GLU A 61 1.06 -18.02 18.30
C GLU A 61 2.26 -17.23 18.83
N GLY A 62 2.17 -15.90 18.92
CA GLY A 62 3.24 -15.02 19.39
C GLY A 62 4.48 -15.03 18.48
N ILE A 63 4.29 -15.29 17.18
CA ILE A 63 5.36 -15.29 16.19
C ILE A 63 5.71 -13.84 15.84
N GLU A 64 7.01 -13.53 15.74
CA GLU A 64 7.46 -12.21 15.28
C GLU A 64 6.98 -11.96 13.83
N PRO A 65 6.23 -10.87 13.57
CA PRO A 65 5.58 -10.66 12.27
C PRO A 65 6.58 -10.51 11.11
N SER A 66 7.71 -9.84 11.32
CA SER A 66 8.74 -9.68 10.29
C SER A 66 9.36 -11.03 9.90
N GLN A 67 9.63 -11.87 10.91
CA GLN A 67 10.16 -13.21 10.72
C GLN A 67 9.15 -14.10 10.00
N HIS A 68 7.88 -14.03 10.41
CA HIS A 68 6.80 -14.75 9.72
C HIS A 68 6.74 -14.37 8.24
N TYR A 69 6.69 -13.08 7.94
CA TYR A 69 6.61 -12.59 6.57
C TYR A 69 7.76 -13.09 5.70
N LEU A 70 9.00 -12.91 6.15
CA LEU A 70 10.20 -13.31 5.40
C LEU A 70 10.29 -14.81 5.15
N THR A 71 9.83 -15.62 6.10
CA THR A 71 9.96 -17.09 6.03
C THR A 71 8.85 -17.73 5.22
N ARG A 72 7.61 -17.25 5.38
CA ARG A 72 6.42 -17.85 4.76
C ARG A 72 5.40 -16.83 4.27
N GLY A 73 5.19 -15.72 4.99
CA GLY A 73 4.08 -14.80 4.73
C GLY A 73 4.04 -14.23 3.31
N TRP A 74 5.19 -13.93 2.69
CA TRP A 74 5.20 -13.46 1.30
C TRP A 74 4.75 -14.54 0.30
N ARG A 75 5.06 -15.82 0.55
CA ARG A 75 4.59 -16.96 -0.27
C ARG A 75 3.12 -17.28 0.00
N GLU A 76 2.68 -17.01 1.22
CA GLU A 76 1.28 -17.02 1.62
C GLU A 76 0.53 -15.76 1.17
N MET A 77 1.12 -14.92 0.32
CA MET A 77 0.49 -13.72 -0.24
C MET A 77 -0.01 -12.73 0.84
N ARG A 78 0.54 -12.79 2.06
CA ARG A 78 0.16 -11.91 3.16
C ARG A 78 0.75 -10.53 2.91
N SER A 79 -0.08 -9.51 2.83
CA SER A 79 0.41 -8.13 2.74
C SER A 79 1.20 -7.76 4.01
N PRO A 80 2.35 -7.08 3.91
CA PRO A 80 3.09 -6.56 5.07
C PRO A 80 2.62 -5.15 5.50
N HIS A 81 1.86 -4.48 4.65
CA HIS A 81 1.45 -3.09 4.82
C HIS A 81 0.22 -2.80 3.93
N PRO A 82 -0.66 -1.84 4.30
CA PRO A 82 -1.83 -1.47 3.49
C PRO A 82 -1.51 -1.09 2.02
N LEU A 83 -0.33 -0.52 1.77
CA LEU A 83 0.17 -0.13 0.44
C LEU A 83 1.15 -1.14 -0.18
N PHE A 84 1.17 -2.37 0.33
CA PHE A 84 1.89 -3.45 -0.33
C PHE A 84 1.01 -4.69 -0.38
N ASN A 85 0.54 -5.02 -1.59
CA ASN A 85 -0.16 -6.26 -1.90
C ASN A 85 0.74 -7.20 -2.73
N PRO A 86 1.38 -8.22 -2.11
CA PRO A 86 2.25 -9.19 -2.79
C PRO A 86 1.54 -9.95 -3.92
N ALA A 87 0.29 -10.37 -3.72
CA ALA A 87 -0.47 -11.08 -4.75
C ALA A 87 -0.67 -10.17 -5.97
N TRP A 88 -1.14 -8.94 -5.75
CA TRP A 88 -1.32 -7.98 -6.83
C TRP A 88 0.01 -7.69 -7.55
N TYR A 89 1.10 -7.49 -6.80
CA TYR A 89 2.42 -7.28 -7.36
C TYR A 89 2.85 -8.43 -8.28
N LEU A 90 2.72 -9.68 -7.83
CA LEU A 90 3.13 -10.84 -8.63
C LEU A 90 2.26 -11.05 -9.87
N LEU A 91 0.96 -10.72 -9.81
CA LEU A 91 0.07 -10.75 -10.97
C LEU A 91 0.45 -9.74 -12.04
N GLN A 92 0.84 -8.52 -11.64
CA GLN A 92 1.35 -7.52 -12.58
C GLN A 92 2.74 -7.87 -13.13
N ASN A 93 3.42 -8.85 -12.52
CA ASN A 93 4.81 -9.20 -12.78
C ASN A 93 4.97 -10.73 -12.90
N PRO A 94 4.38 -11.36 -13.94
CA PRO A 94 4.35 -12.82 -14.08
C PRO A 94 5.74 -13.45 -14.27
N ASP A 95 6.73 -12.65 -14.66
CA ASP A 95 8.15 -13.03 -14.69
C ASP A 95 8.67 -13.39 -13.29
N LEU A 96 8.27 -12.62 -12.28
CA LEU A 96 8.65 -12.83 -10.88
C LEU A 96 7.91 -14.02 -10.27
N LEU A 97 6.62 -14.15 -10.58
CA LEU A 97 5.79 -15.27 -10.14
C LEU A 97 6.38 -16.60 -10.63
N SER A 98 6.72 -16.67 -11.92
CA SER A 98 7.29 -17.87 -12.54
C SER A 98 8.66 -18.24 -11.97
N ALA A 99 9.39 -17.25 -11.44
CA ALA A 99 10.73 -17.40 -10.90
C ALA A 99 10.78 -17.58 -9.37
N ASP A 100 9.62 -17.63 -8.68
CA ASP A 100 9.51 -17.68 -7.21
C ASP A 100 10.35 -16.59 -6.51
N VAL A 101 10.29 -15.36 -7.06
CA VAL A 101 11.01 -14.22 -6.52
C VAL A 101 10.18 -13.52 -5.44
N ASP A 102 10.79 -13.30 -4.26
CA ASP A 102 10.18 -12.51 -3.20
C ASP A 102 9.85 -11.08 -3.70
N PRO A 103 8.57 -10.67 -3.70
CA PRO A 103 8.14 -9.36 -4.19
C PRO A 103 8.72 -8.20 -3.35
N TRP A 104 8.91 -8.38 -2.04
CA TRP A 104 9.52 -7.37 -1.17
C TRP A 104 10.95 -7.10 -1.61
N TRP A 105 11.73 -8.17 -1.69
CA TRP A 105 13.12 -8.12 -2.10
C TRP A 105 13.27 -7.54 -3.51
N HIS A 106 12.49 -8.01 -4.48
CA HIS A 106 12.53 -7.48 -5.83
C HIS A 106 12.24 -5.98 -5.87
N TYR A 107 11.16 -5.54 -5.21
CA TYR A 107 10.77 -4.14 -5.21
C TYR A 107 11.89 -3.24 -4.68
N LEU A 108 12.44 -3.54 -3.50
CA LEU A 108 13.48 -2.73 -2.87
C LEU A 108 14.79 -2.69 -3.68
N GLN A 109 15.15 -3.79 -4.34
CA GLN A 109 16.37 -3.86 -5.14
C GLN A 109 16.23 -3.10 -6.47
N THR A 110 15.19 -3.40 -7.24
CA THR A 110 15.06 -2.91 -8.62
C THR A 110 13.64 -2.49 -8.99
N GLY A 111 12.60 -3.10 -8.42
CA GLY A 111 11.22 -2.89 -8.87
C GLY A 111 10.75 -1.44 -8.85
N TRP A 112 11.08 -0.65 -7.83
CA TRP A 112 10.69 0.77 -7.81
C TRP A 112 11.42 1.60 -8.88
N ARG A 113 12.67 1.24 -9.22
CA ARG A 113 13.44 1.90 -10.30
C ARG A 113 12.92 1.53 -11.69
N GLU A 114 12.32 0.36 -11.80
CA GLU A 114 11.60 -0.10 -13.00
C GLU A 114 10.20 0.54 -13.12
N GLY A 115 9.78 1.35 -12.14
CA GLY A 115 8.46 1.97 -12.11
C GLY A 115 7.34 1.00 -11.76
N ARG A 116 7.64 -0.18 -11.21
CA ARG A 116 6.61 -1.13 -10.73
C ARG A 116 5.97 -0.56 -9.45
N SER A 117 4.64 -0.59 -9.35
CA SER A 117 3.93 -0.21 -8.12
C SER A 117 3.74 -1.41 -7.20
N LEU A 118 3.59 -1.20 -5.88
CA LEU A 118 3.20 -2.22 -4.90
C LEU A 118 1.68 -2.27 -4.64
N HIS A 119 0.94 -1.25 -5.09
CA HIS A 119 -0.49 -1.11 -4.85
C HIS A 119 -1.16 -0.22 -5.91
N PRO A 120 -2.38 -0.53 -6.40
CA PRO A 120 -3.09 0.29 -7.38
C PRO A 120 -3.24 1.77 -7.01
N LEU A 121 -3.36 2.02 -5.70
CA LEU A 121 -3.59 3.36 -5.18
C LEU A 121 -2.33 4.23 -5.01
N PHE A 122 -1.15 3.72 -5.39
CA PHE A 122 0.08 4.51 -5.48
C PHE A 122 0.63 4.40 -6.90
N ASP A 123 0.78 5.53 -7.61
CA ASP A 123 1.40 5.55 -8.94
C ASP A 123 2.82 6.14 -8.82
N PRO A 124 3.87 5.30 -8.82
CA PRO A 124 5.25 5.78 -8.67
C PRO A 124 5.69 6.67 -9.83
N ALA A 125 5.27 6.37 -11.07
CA ALA A 125 5.65 7.15 -12.23
C ALA A 125 5.01 8.53 -12.21
N TRP A 126 3.72 8.60 -11.88
CA TRP A 126 3.01 9.87 -11.72
C TRP A 126 3.54 10.67 -10.53
N TYR A 127 3.83 10.00 -9.41
CA TYR A 127 4.39 10.65 -8.23
C TYR A 127 5.73 11.30 -8.53
N LEU A 128 6.66 10.59 -9.17
CA LEU A 128 7.96 11.14 -9.57
C LEU A 128 7.80 12.24 -10.63
N ASP A 129 6.82 12.13 -11.53
CA ASP A 129 6.54 13.19 -12.49
C ASP A 129 6.14 14.51 -11.81
N ARG A 130 5.35 14.44 -10.72
CA ARG A 130 4.91 15.63 -9.99
C ARG A 130 5.88 16.12 -8.93
N ASN A 131 6.78 15.25 -8.49
CA ASN A 131 7.73 15.50 -7.42
C ASN A 131 9.17 15.40 -7.97
N LYS A 132 9.55 16.37 -8.80
CA LYS A 132 10.86 16.39 -9.49
C LYS A 132 12.05 16.44 -8.55
N ASP A 133 11.86 16.94 -7.33
CA ASP A 133 12.85 16.90 -6.25
C ASP A 133 13.13 15.46 -5.79
N VAL A 134 12.09 14.63 -5.69
CA VAL A 134 12.20 13.20 -5.32
C VAL A 134 12.85 12.41 -6.45
N ASP A 135 12.44 12.66 -7.69
CA ASP A 135 13.04 12.07 -8.89
C ASP A 135 14.54 12.40 -8.99
N ALA A 136 14.89 13.68 -8.84
CA ALA A 136 16.29 14.12 -8.85
C ALA A 136 17.11 13.53 -7.69
N ALA A 137 16.50 13.27 -6.53
CA ALA A 137 17.15 12.63 -5.39
C ALA A 137 17.37 11.12 -5.60
N GLY A 138 16.66 10.49 -6.55
CA GLY A 138 16.78 9.06 -6.84
C GLY A 138 16.41 8.18 -5.65
N VAL A 139 15.36 8.57 -4.90
CA VAL A 139 14.84 7.82 -3.75
C VAL A 139 13.55 7.07 -4.12
N ASP A 140 13.27 5.96 -3.44
CA ASP A 140 12.03 5.19 -3.64
C ASP A 140 10.80 6.08 -3.37
N PRO A 141 9.91 6.28 -4.37
CA PRO A 141 8.80 7.21 -4.25
C PRO A 141 7.79 6.82 -3.18
N LEU A 142 7.51 5.52 -2.97
CA LEU A 142 6.52 5.10 -1.97
C LEU A 142 7.09 5.28 -0.56
N THR A 143 8.37 4.93 -0.37
CA THR A 143 9.07 5.18 0.89
C THR A 143 9.15 6.68 1.20
N HIS A 144 9.42 7.52 0.19
CA HIS A 144 9.40 8.97 0.35
C HIS A 144 8.00 9.47 0.74
N TYR A 145 6.95 8.99 0.07
CA TYR A 145 5.58 9.38 0.39
C TYR A 145 5.23 9.08 1.84
N LEU A 146 5.53 7.87 2.31
CA LEU A 146 5.23 7.40 3.68
C LEU A 146 5.99 8.14 4.78
N GLN A 147 7.18 8.68 4.48
CA GLN A 147 7.99 9.40 5.47
C GLN A 147 7.82 10.92 5.42
N VAL A 148 7.57 11.47 4.24
CA VAL A 148 7.64 12.93 4.00
C VAL A 148 6.43 13.40 3.20
N GLY A 149 6.09 12.70 2.12
CA GLY A 149 5.13 13.21 1.15
C GLY A 149 3.74 13.50 1.70
N TRP A 150 3.21 12.62 2.55
CA TRP A 150 1.88 12.84 3.14
C TRP A 150 1.86 14.02 4.12
N HIS A 151 2.96 14.27 4.85
CA HIS A 151 3.10 15.44 5.73
C HIS A 151 3.12 16.74 4.93
N GLU A 152 3.72 16.71 3.74
CA GLU A 152 3.76 17.86 2.82
C GLU A 152 2.48 17.99 1.98
N GLY A 153 1.48 17.12 2.19
CA GLY A 153 0.22 17.15 1.44
C GLY A 153 0.36 16.76 -0.03
N ARG A 154 1.43 16.05 -0.41
CA ARG A 154 1.61 15.55 -1.78
C ARG A 154 0.58 14.46 -2.05
N SER A 155 -0.08 14.46 -3.20
CA SER A 155 -0.91 13.32 -3.62
C SER A 155 -0.03 12.13 -4.03
N PRO A 156 -0.43 10.87 -3.73
CA PRO A 156 0.28 9.68 -4.23
C PRO A 156 -0.26 9.15 -5.57
N HIS A 157 -1.44 9.61 -6.00
CA HIS A 157 -1.97 9.39 -7.35
C HIS A 157 -3.02 10.48 -7.70
N PRO A 158 -3.48 10.59 -8.95
CA PRO A 158 -4.34 11.70 -9.39
C PRO A 158 -5.76 11.74 -8.82
N LEU A 159 -6.29 10.64 -8.29
CA LEU A 159 -7.67 10.55 -7.80
C LEU A 159 -7.74 10.46 -6.27
N PHE A 160 -6.71 10.98 -5.62
CA PHE A 160 -6.73 11.22 -4.18
C PHE A 160 -5.94 12.47 -3.86
N ASP A 161 -6.57 13.34 -3.09
CA ASP A 161 -5.98 14.59 -2.62
C ASP A 161 -5.99 14.57 -1.09
N PRO A 162 -4.83 14.39 -0.42
CA PRO A 162 -4.78 14.32 1.04
C PRO A 162 -5.18 15.63 1.71
N VAL A 163 -4.93 16.77 1.05
CA VAL A 163 -5.27 18.09 1.59
C VAL A 163 -6.78 18.28 1.55
N TRP A 164 -7.39 17.99 0.40
CA TRP A 164 -8.84 18.04 0.25
C TRP A 164 -9.53 17.00 1.15
N TYR A 165 -9.05 15.76 1.18
CA TYR A 165 -9.62 14.69 2.00
C TYR A 165 -9.63 15.08 3.49
N ARG A 166 -8.52 15.62 4.00
CA ARG A 166 -8.46 16.14 5.37
C ARG A 166 -9.46 17.26 5.59
N GLN A 167 -9.52 18.25 4.68
CA GLN A 167 -10.48 19.36 4.81
C GLN A 167 -11.93 18.89 4.82
N GLN A 168 -12.25 17.87 4.03
CA GLN A 168 -13.59 17.32 3.89
C GLN A 168 -14.02 16.52 5.13
N TYR A 169 -13.12 15.71 5.70
CA TYR A 169 -13.46 14.70 6.71
C TYR A 169 -12.89 14.97 8.11
N ALA A 170 -12.14 16.06 8.31
CA ALA A 170 -11.53 16.36 9.61
C ALA A 170 -12.53 16.50 10.75
N GLN A 171 -13.73 17.04 10.49
CA GLN A 171 -14.74 17.19 11.54
C GLN A 171 -15.34 15.85 11.97
N ASP A 172 -15.55 14.94 11.03
CA ASP A 172 -16.24 13.67 11.27
C ASP A 172 -15.31 12.62 11.90
N TYR A 173 -14.03 12.66 11.57
CA TYR A 173 -13.04 11.63 11.96
C TYR A 173 -11.85 12.17 12.77
N ASP A 174 -11.88 13.44 13.19
CA ASP A 174 -10.78 14.09 13.93
C ASP A 174 -9.41 13.92 13.24
N LEU A 175 -9.36 14.22 11.93
CA LEU A 175 -8.14 14.10 11.11
C LEU A 175 -7.16 15.24 11.40
N ALA A 176 -6.55 15.19 12.59
CA ALA A 176 -5.47 16.09 12.99
C ALA A 176 -4.29 16.04 12.00
N GLU A 177 -3.40 17.05 12.04
CA GLU A 177 -2.23 17.12 11.15
C GLU A 177 -1.29 15.92 11.27
N THR A 178 -1.35 15.20 12.39
CA THR A 178 -0.57 13.98 12.66
C THR A 178 -1.20 12.70 12.10
N VAL A 179 -2.42 12.77 11.57
CA VAL A 179 -3.11 11.62 10.96
C VAL A 179 -2.83 11.64 9.47
N ASP A 180 -2.25 10.55 8.97
CA ASP A 180 -2.08 10.30 7.55
C ASP A 180 -3.46 10.11 6.89
N PRO A 181 -3.92 11.04 6.03
CA PRO A 181 -5.22 10.95 5.37
C PRO A 181 -5.35 9.69 4.52
N TRP A 182 -4.24 9.26 3.92
CA TRP A 182 -4.19 8.08 3.08
C TRP A 182 -4.45 6.81 3.89
N ARG A 183 -3.73 6.67 5.01
CA ARG A 183 -3.93 5.54 5.92
C ARG A 183 -5.34 5.52 6.49
N HIS A 184 -5.90 6.68 6.85
CA HIS A 184 -7.30 6.77 7.26
C HIS A 184 -8.24 6.26 6.16
N TYR A 185 -8.06 6.71 4.91
CA TYR A 185 -8.88 6.26 3.79
C TYR A 185 -8.84 4.73 3.64
N LEU A 186 -7.65 4.13 3.59
CA LEU A 186 -7.47 2.69 3.39
C LEU A 186 -8.08 1.82 4.50
N GLN A 187 -8.19 2.34 5.72
CA GLN A 187 -8.63 1.57 6.89
C GLN A 187 -10.09 1.82 7.24
N ILE A 188 -10.58 3.04 7.02
CA ILE A 188 -11.88 3.52 7.50
C ILE A 188 -12.64 4.20 6.36
N GLY A 189 -12.00 5.15 5.69
CA GLY A 189 -12.68 6.06 4.76
C GLY A 189 -13.46 5.37 3.66
N TRP A 190 -12.86 4.44 2.92
CA TRP A 190 -13.55 3.78 1.81
C TRP A 190 -14.74 2.93 2.28
N VAL A 191 -14.64 2.30 3.46
CA VAL A 191 -15.72 1.50 4.06
C VAL A 191 -16.91 2.38 4.43
N GLU A 192 -16.63 3.58 4.92
CA GLU A 192 -17.62 4.58 5.29
C GLU A 192 -18.10 5.43 4.09
N GLY A 193 -17.68 5.09 2.86
CA GLY A 193 -18.09 5.80 1.65
C GLY A 193 -17.46 7.20 1.48
N CYS A 194 -16.37 7.50 2.21
CA CYS A 194 -15.62 8.73 2.02
C CYS A 194 -15.03 8.77 0.62
N SER A 195 -15.28 9.85 -0.12
CA SER A 195 -14.65 10.08 -1.41
C SER A 195 -13.18 10.49 -1.23
N PRO A 196 -12.23 9.97 -2.01
CA PRO A 196 -10.81 10.31 -1.92
C PRO A 196 -10.45 11.64 -2.63
N HIS A 197 -11.30 12.09 -3.55
CA HIS A 197 -11.05 13.27 -4.38
C HIS A 197 -12.38 13.83 -4.94
N PRO A 198 -12.52 15.14 -5.23
CA PRO A 198 -13.73 15.71 -5.85
C PRO A 198 -14.16 15.13 -7.21
N ARG A 199 -13.32 14.30 -7.82
CA ARG A 199 -13.52 13.70 -9.15
C ARG A 199 -13.77 12.19 -9.07
N PHE A 200 -13.87 11.66 -7.85
CA PHE A 200 -14.18 10.28 -7.58
C PHE A 200 -15.20 10.24 -6.45
N ASP A 201 -16.44 9.88 -6.76
CA ASP A 201 -17.51 9.76 -5.77
C ASP A 201 -17.61 8.30 -5.34
N ALA A 202 -16.99 7.97 -4.20
CA ALA A 202 -16.88 6.59 -3.73
C ALA A 202 -18.25 5.97 -3.43
N ALA A 203 -19.14 6.72 -2.77
CA ALA A 203 -20.47 6.25 -2.41
C ALA A 203 -21.34 6.02 -3.65
N TRP A 204 -21.30 6.95 -4.62
CA TRP A 204 -22.01 6.78 -5.89
C TRP A 204 -21.45 5.64 -6.72
N TYR A 205 -20.11 5.52 -6.82
CA TYR A 205 -19.47 4.45 -7.59
C TYR A 205 -19.82 3.08 -7.04
N GLN A 206 -19.79 2.94 -5.71
CA GLN A 206 -20.20 1.73 -5.03
C GLN A 206 -21.66 1.37 -5.33
N ALA A 207 -22.58 2.32 -5.12
CA ALA A 207 -24.01 2.12 -5.37
C ALA A 207 -24.33 1.79 -6.84
N THR A 208 -23.54 2.32 -7.77
CA THR A 208 -23.78 2.18 -9.21
C THR A 208 -23.20 0.88 -9.77
N TYR A 209 -22.01 0.48 -9.33
CA TYR A 209 -21.24 -0.59 -9.98
C TYR A 209 -20.93 -1.79 -9.07
N LEU A 210 -20.88 -1.59 -7.74
CA LEU A 210 -20.32 -2.60 -6.82
C LEU A 210 -21.36 -3.22 -5.87
N ASP A 211 -22.51 -2.59 -5.64
CA ASP A 211 -23.55 -3.12 -4.72
C ASP A 211 -24.06 -4.52 -5.09
N ALA A 212 -23.95 -4.90 -6.37
CA ALA A 212 -24.32 -6.24 -6.84
C ALA A 212 -23.24 -7.31 -6.54
N ILE A 213 -22.04 -6.91 -6.10
CA ILE A 213 -20.92 -7.80 -5.79
C ILE A 213 -21.06 -8.29 -4.35
N ALA A 214 -20.96 -9.60 -4.14
CA ALA A 214 -21.19 -10.23 -2.84
C ALA A 214 -20.09 -9.98 -1.78
N LEU A 215 -18.98 -9.34 -2.17
CA LEU A 215 -17.83 -9.05 -1.31
C LEU A 215 -17.58 -7.54 -1.29
N PRO A 216 -17.06 -6.99 -0.19
CA PRO A 216 -16.64 -5.60 -0.16
C PRO A 216 -15.48 -5.40 -1.13
N VAL A 217 -15.67 -4.49 -2.09
CA VAL A 217 -14.68 -4.09 -3.08
C VAL A 217 -14.39 -2.61 -2.86
N GLU A 218 -13.11 -2.26 -2.71
CA GLU A 218 -12.70 -0.86 -2.55
C GLU A 218 -12.96 -0.10 -3.87
N PRO A 219 -13.81 0.94 -3.86
CA PRO A 219 -14.27 1.60 -5.09
C PRO A 219 -13.14 2.15 -5.97
N LEU A 220 -12.16 2.81 -5.37
CA LEU A 220 -11.10 3.48 -6.10
C LEU A 220 -10.12 2.47 -6.72
N GLU A 221 -9.76 1.42 -5.99
CA GLU A 221 -8.95 0.30 -6.46
C GLU A 221 -9.63 -0.37 -7.66
N HIS A 222 -10.90 -0.75 -7.54
CA HIS A 222 -11.66 -1.34 -8.65
C HIS A 222 -11.69 -0.43 -9.86
N TYR A 223 -11.92 0.88 -9.66
CA TYR A 223 -11.88 1.82 -10.77
C TYR A 223 -10.51 1.84 -11.45
N LEU A 224 -9.41 1.86 -10.69
CA LEU A 224 -8.05 1.94 -11.21
C LEU A 224 -7.55 0.63 -11.86
N THR A 225 -8.06 -0.53 -11.44
CA THR A 225 -7.67 -1.83 -12.00
C THR A 225 -8.53 -2.24 -13.20
N GLU A 226 -9.83 -2.01 -13.12
CA GLU A 226 -10.84 -2.60 -14.01
C GLU A 226 -11.77 -1.53 -14.60
N GLY A 227 -12.44 -0.75 -13.74
CA GLY A 227 -13.58 0.07 -14.14
C GLY A 227 -13.28 1.10 -15.24
N TRP A 228 -12.11 1.76 -15.20
CA TRP A 228 -11.77 2.74 -16.25
C TRP A 228 -11.63 2.10 -17.64
N ARG A 229 -11.23 0.82 -17.72
CA ARG A 229 -11.07 0.08 -18.99
C ARG A 229 -12.41 -0.36 -19.56
N GLU A 230 -13.35 -0.65 -18.67
CA GLU A 230 -14.74 -0.97 -19.00
C GLU A 230 -15.57 0.28 -19.35
N GLY A 231 -14.99 1.47 -19.21
CA GLY A 231 -15.66 2.74 -19.47
C GLY A 231 -16.60 3.18 -18.33
N LEU A 232 -16.42 2.62 -17.13
CA LEU A 232 -17.15 3.08 -15.94
C LEU A 232 -16.72 4.51 -15.60
N LEU A 233 -17.66 5.30 -15.08
CA LEU A 233 -17.40 6.70 -14.71
C LEU A 233 -16.96 6.74 -13.24
N PRO A 234 -16.04 7.63 -12.84
CA PRO A 234 -15.62 7.75 -11.44
C PRO A 234 -16.59 8.56 -10.56
N CYS A 235 -17.52 9.30 -11.17
CA CYS A 235 -18.59 10.03 -10.50
C CYS A 235 -19.74 10.30 -11.48
N ALA A 236 -20.90 10.74 -10.97
CA ALA A 236 -22.09 11.01 -11.77
C ALA A 236 -21.95 12.24 -12.69
N GLU A 237 -21.10 13.22 -12.34
CA GLU A 237 -20.93 14.44 -13.11
C GLU A 237 -19.87 14.28 -14.20
N GLU A 238 -20.30 14.13 -15.45
CA GLU A 238 -19.43 13.99 -16.64
C GLU A 238 -18.43 15.16 -16.83
N GLY A 239 -18.66 16.33 -16.20
CA GLY A 239 -17.76 17.49 -16.27
C GLY A 239 -16.51 17.40 -15.39
N LEU A 240 -16.45 16.42 -14.48
CA LEU A 240 -15.36 16.23 -13.51
C LEU A 240 -14.42 15.07 -13.86
N LEU A 241 -14.52 14.52 -15.07
CA LEU A 241 -13.69 13.40 -15.50
C LEU A 241 -12.19 13.69 -15.30
N PRO A 242 -11.41 12.73 -14.76
CA PRO A 242 -9.96 12.84 -14.76
C PRO A 242 -9.50 13.03 -16.21
N HIS A 243 -8.69 14.07 -16.45
CA HIS A 243 -8.27 14.50 -17.79
C HIS A 243 -8.05 13.33 -18.74
N ALA A 244 -8.69 13.42 -19.92
CA ALA A 244 -8.37 12.61 -21.09
C ALA A 244 -6.85 12.49 -21.24
N GLY A 245 -6.27 11.36 -20.81
CA GLY A 245 -4.81 11.16 -20.82
C GLY A 245 -4.21 10.45 -19.60
N TYR A 246 -4.88 10.37 -18.44
CA TYR A 246 -4.39 9.50 -17.37
C TYR A 246 -4.84 8.06 -17.61
N VAL A 247 -3.91 7.26 -18.11
CA VAL A 247 -3.96 5.80 -18.09
C VAL A 247 -2.94 5.38 -17.03
N ALA A 248 -3.37 4.70 -15.97
CA ALA A 248 -2.44 4.16 -14.97
C ALA A 248 -1.39 3.30 -15.69
N LYS A 249 -0.17 3.83 -15.85
CA LYS A 249 0.94 3.11 -16.47
C LYS A 249 1.54 2.19 -15.42
N GLY A 250 0.84 1.11 -15.15
CA GLY A 250 1.26 0.06 -14.22
C GLY A 250 0.53 -1.27 -14.43
N GLY A 251 -0.60 -1.27 -15.15
CA GLY A 251 -1.30 -2.49 -15.49
C GLY A 251 -0.81 -3.08 -16.80
N ALA A 252 0.34 -3.76 -16.81
CA ALA A 252 0.71 -4.62 -17.94
C ALA A 252 -0.36 -5.70 -18.10
N GLN A 253 -0.90 -5.84 -19.33
CA GLN A 253 -1.76 -6.91 -19.83
C GLN A 253 -2.46 -7.80 -18.77
N ALA A 254 -3.46 -7.26 -18.07
CA ALA A 254 -4.38 -8.07 -17.30
C ALA A 254 -5.43 -8.66 -18.25
N GLU A 255 -5.04 -9.68 -19.03
CA GLU A 255 -6.02 -10.66 -19.51
C GLU A 255 -6.60 -11.35 -18.27
N ASP A 256 -7.88 -11.08 -17.96
CA ASP A 256 -8.71 -11.70 -16.89
C ASP A 256 -7.94 -12.58 -15.88
N GLN A 257 -7.17 -11.92 -14.99
CA GLN A 257 -6.36 -12.60 -13.96
C GLN A 257 -7.11 -12.77 -12.64
N ALA A 258 -8.41 -12.43 -12.59
CA ALA A 258 -9.24 -12.62 -11.40
C ALA A 258 -9.27 -14.08 -10.91
N PRO A 259 -9.33 -15.11 -11.80
CA PRO A 259 -9.21 -16.50 -11.37
C PRO A 259 -7.87 -16.82 -10.72
N LEU A 260 -6.76 -16.31 -11.27
CA LEU A 260 -5.41 -16.52 -10.73
C LEU A 260 -5.24 -15.78 -9.38
N TYR A 261 -5.79 -14.58 -9.23
CA TYR A 261 -5.79 -13.86 -7.95
C TYR A 261 -6.54 -14.62 -6.86
N GLN A 262 -7.74 -15.14 -7.18
CA GLN A 262 -8.53 -15.93 -6.23
C GLN A 262 -7.85 -17.27 -5.90
N GLU A 263 -7.14 -17.88 -6.85
CA GLU A 263 -6.31 -19.07 -6.62
C GLU A 263 -5.14 -18.77 -5.67
N LEU A 264 -4.39 -17.68 -5.92
CA LEU A 264 -3.29 -17.24 -5.07
C LEU A 264 -3.76 -16.88 -3.65
N ARG A 265 -4.96 -16.28 -3.50
CA ARG A 265 -5.55 -15.96 -2.19
C ARG A 265 -6.15 -17.18 -1.50
N GLY A 266 -6.74 -18.11 -2.26
CA GLY A 266 -7.42 -19.30 -1.75
C GLY A 266 -6.48 -20.43 -1.31
N ALA A 267 -5.31 -20.57 -1.94
CA ALA A 267 -4.30 -21.56 -1.60
C ALA A 267 -3.72 -21.40 -0.17
N VAL A 268 -3.95 -20.26 0.46
CA VAL A 268 -3.43 -19.89 1.79
C VAL A 268 -4.35 -20.36 2.93
N GLY A 269 -5.61 -20.70 2.63
CA GLY A 269 -6.62 -21.11 3.62
C GLY A 269 -6.76 -22.62 3.85
N GLY A 270 -5.88 -23.44 3.29
CA GLY A 270 -6.01 -24.90 3.32
C GLY A 270 -4.68 -25.64 3.46
N ALA A 271 -4.11 -25.67 4.67
CA ALA A 271 -3.14 -26.68 5.10
C ALA A 271 -3.13 -26.78 6.63
#